data_AF-A0A382M8D1-F1
#
_entry.id   AF-A0A382M8D1-F1
#
_cell.length_a   1.000
_cell.length_b   1.000
_cell.length_c   1.000
_cell.angle_alpha   90.00
_cell.angle_beta   90.00
_cell.angle_gamma   90.00
#
_symmetry.space_group_name_H-M   'P 1'
#
loop_
_entity.id
_entity.type
_entity.pdbx_description
1 polymer ?
#
loop_
_entity_poly.entity_id
_entity_poly.type
_entity_poly.pdbx_seq_one_letter_code
_entity_poly.pdbx_strand_id
1 'polypeptide(L)'
;ISDTGYDIWELFESQSAFPSTVWLNHEMQVYDQMNNAGSWSIGSRIDQMLEDCGSLCEGDGGCTTAPGDVNEDETLNIQDLITMVNHILGSSLVVDCALEAADMNVDGVVNIQDLISLVNAILGSARSADINGQAKIEYVTSGQDLIIRVNSNYDLEHGVDIAGIQLSIINDMPLEIQLKDNSHVNEKSSFIGGINRYLAYSMFNEPFDGRSTEILIKSGGNLSMNDIQVIIADINGDAIYLSHSQSGQNPQTGPYSFELKGLYPNPFNPSTQVSFSLPVESHVELAAYDLRGHKVAMIFEGAQTVGTHSYTWNASSLPSGVYYIRLQAGDMVTSQKALLIK
;
A
#
# COMPACT_ATOMS: atom_id res chain seq x y z
N ILE A 1 8.09 2.94 -66.84
CA ILE A 1 9.19 2.22 -66.18
C ILE A 1 8.72 0.79 -66.08
N SER A 2 9.45 -0.13 -66.70
CA SER A 2 9.12 -1.56 -66.77
C SER A 2 9.04 -2.15 -65.36
N ASP A 3 7.98 -2.91 -65.12
CA ASP A 3 7.79 -3.77 -63.97
C ASP A 3 8.94 -4.80 -63.93
N THR A 4 9.79 -4.68 -62.91
CA THR A 4 10.91 -5.59 -62.67
C THR A 4 10.50 -6.71 -61.72
N GLY A 5 9.32 -7.31 -61.89
CA GLY A 5 9.03 -8.72 -61.59
C GLY A 5 9.49 -9.31 -60.24
N TYR A 6 9.71 -8.49 -59.23
CA TYR A 6 9.99 -8.91 -57.87
C TYR A 6 8.90 -8.31 -57.01
N ASP A 7 7.93 -9.16 -56.71
CA ASP A 7 6.86 -8.84 -55.78
C ASP A 7 7.50 -8.64 -54.40
N ILE A 8 7.24 -7.49 -53.78
CA ILE A 8 7.76 -7.14 -52.44
C ILE A 8 7.42 -8.22 -51.39
N TRP A 9 6.41 -9.05 -51.68
CA TRP A 9 6.00 -10.21 -50.89
C TRP A 9 7.00 -11.38 -50.92
N GLU A 10 7.75 -11.61 -52.01
CA GLU A 10 8.74 -12.72 -52.06
C GLU A 10 9.96 -12.49 -51.15
N LEU A 11 10.24 -11.24 -50.76
CA LEU A 11 11.33 -10.91 -49.84
C LEU A 11 11.02 -11.27 -48.38
N PHE A 12 9.74 -11.34 -48.00
CA PHE A 12 9.32 -11.68 -46.63
C PHE A 12 9.34 -13.18 -46.34
N GLU A 13 9.24 -14.05 -47.37
CA GLU A 13 9.24 -15.51 -47.19
C GLU A 13 10.63 -16.16 -47.31
N SER A 14 11.69 -15.38 -47.53
CA SER A 14 13.04 -15.96 -47.57
C SER A 14 13.47 -16.38 -46.16
N GLN A 15 13.59 -17.69 -45.93
CA GLN A 15 14.08 -18.32 -44.68
C GLN A 15 15.56 -17.99 -44.34
N SER A 16 16.13 -16.95 -44.94
CA SER A 16 17.53 -16.55 -44.83
C SER A 16 17.76 -15.29 -43.99
N ALA A 17 16.72 -14.68 -43.42
CA ALA A 17 16.86 -13.50 -42.57
C ALA A 17 16.39 -13.77 -41.14
N PHE A 18 17.25 -13.49 -40.15
CA PHE A 18 16.86 -13.51 -38.73
C PHE A 18 15.82 -12.41 -38.50
N PRO A 19 14.61 -12.72 -38.00
CA PRO A 19 13.57 -11.71 -37.79
C PRO A 19 13.95 -10.75 -36.66
N SER A 20 13.82 -9.44 -36.89
CA SER A 20 14.04 -8.40 -35.87
C SER A 20 12.93 -8.38 -34.82
N THR A 21 11.76 -8.95 -35.13
CA THR A 21 10.61 -9.01 -34.23
C THR A 21 9.85 -10.32 -34.45
N VAL A 22 9.55 -11.02 -33.36
CA VAL A 22 8.82 -12.29 -33.35
C VAL A 22 7.63 -12.15 -32.41
N TRP A 23 6.45 -12.48 -32.90
CA TRP A 23 5.22 -12.48 -32.10
C TRP A 23 4.88 -13.91 -31.71
N LEU A 24 4.79 -14.14 -30.41
CA LEU A 24 4.41 -15.42 -29.81
C LEU A 24 2.98 -15.30 -29.27
N ASN A 25 2.15 -16.32 -29.48
CA ASN A 25 0.86 -16.41 -28.80
C ASN A 25 1.05 -16.78 -27.31
N HIS A 26 -0.05 -16.79 -26.55
CA HIS A 26 -0.03 -17.16 -25.12
C HIS A 26 0.39 -18.63 -24.86
N GLU A 27 0.53 -19.46 -25.90
CA GLU A 27 1.01 -20.84 -25.87
C GLU A 27 2.48 -20.96 -26.31
N MET A 28 3.19 -19.83 -26.43
CA MET A 28 4.59 -19.77 -26.88
C MET A 28 4.83 -20.35 -28.27
N GLN A 29 3.80 -20.33 -29.14
CA GLN A 29 3.93 -20.67 -30.55
C GLN A 29 4.22 -19.41 -31.36
N VAL A 30 5.15 -19.53 -32.31
CA VAL A 30 5.49 -18.45 -33.25
C VAL A 30 4.30 -18.23 -34.17
N TYR A 31 3.65 -17.08 -33.98
CA TYR A 31 2.50 -16.67 -34.76
C TYR A 31 2.92 -15.85 -35.97
N ASP A 32 3.95 -14.99 -35.84
CA ASP A 32 4.49 -14.21 -36.96
C ASP A 32 5.96 -13.80 -36.75
N GLN A 33 6.67 -13.57 -37.84
CA GLN A 33 8.07 -13.13 -37.88
C GLN A 33 8.24 -12.03 -38.93
N MET A 34 8.74 -10.85 -38.51
CA MET A 34 8.90 -9.71 -39.42
C MET A 34 10.27 -9.06 -39.31
N ASN A 35 10.72 -8.46 -40.41
CA ASN A 35 11.93 -7.64 -40.49
C ASN A 35 11.59 -6.18 -40.79
N ASN A 36 11.83 -5.33 -39.79
CA ASN A 36 11.88 -3.86 -39.85
C ASN A 36 10.79 -3.18 -40.69
N ALA A 37 9.61 -2.94 -40.09
CA ALA A 37 8.54 -2.14 -40.70
C ALA A 37 8.27 -0.89 -39.83
N GLY A 38 8.26 0.29 -40.46
CA GLY A 38 8.10 1.57 -39.77
C GLY A 38 6.74 1.73 -39.06
N SER A 39 6.70 2.63 -38.09
CA SER A 39 5.57 2.93 -37.17
C SER A 39 4.16 2.91 -37.79
N TRP A 40 4.03 3.25 -39.08
CA TRP A 40 2.78 3.34 -39.81
C TRP A 40 2.13 1.99 -40.13
N SER A 41 2.90 0.90 -40.30
CA SER A 41 2.35 -0.45 -40.52
C SER A 41 2.10 -1.22 -39.22
N ILE A 42 2.64 -0.74 -38.10
CA ILE A 42 2.36 -1.27 -36.76
C ILE A 42 1.01 -0.74 -36.27
N GLY A 43 0.72 0.56 -36.45
CA GLY A 43 -0.55 1.16 -36.04
C GLY A 43 -1.76 0.55 -36.76
N SER A 44 -1.71 0.45 -38.09
CA SER A 44 -2.82 -0.12 -38.87
C SER A 44 -3.08 -1.60 -38.61
N ARG A 45 -2.05 -2.35 -38.18
CA ARG A 45 -2.19 -3.77 -37.84
C ARG A 45 -2.67 -3.97 -36.41
N ILE A 46 -2.30 -3.10 -35.47
CA ILE A 46 -2.87 -3.06 -34.12
C ILE A 46 -4.37 -2.74 -34.20
N ASP A 47 -4.77 -1.77 -35.02
CA ASP A 47 -6.19 -1.43 -35.24
C ASP A 47 -6.97 -2.61 -35.83
N GLN A 48 -6.39 -3.32 -36.81
CA GLN A 48 -6.98 -4.53 -37.39
C GLN A 48 -7.07 -5.68 -36.36
N MET A 49 -6.05 -5.83 -35.50
CA MET A 49 -6.06 -6.84 -34.43
C MET A 49 -7.07 -6.52 -33.34
N LEU A 50 -7.32 -5.23 -33.05
CA LEU A 50 -8.38 -4.77 -32.14
C LEU A 50 -9.78 -5.01 -32.72
N GLU A 51 -9.98 -4.79 -34.03
CA GLU A 51 -11.25 -5.08 -34.72
C GLU A 51 -11.51 -6.59 -34.85
N ASP A 52 -10.50 -7.39 -35.21
CA ASP A 52 -10.62 -8.84 -35.38
C ASP A 52 -10.81 -9.59 -34.04
N CYS A 53 -10.52 -8.91 -32.92
CA CYS A 53 -10.68 -9.44 -31.57
C CYS A 53 -12.15 -9.55 -31.13
N GLY A 54 -13.06 -8.75 -31.71
CA GLY A 54 -14.48 -8.75 -31.32
C GLY A 54 -14.69 -8.73 -29.79
N SER A 55 -15.52 -9.66 -29.29
CA SER A 55 -15.80 -9.81 -27.85
C SER A 55 -14.69 -10.46 -27.01
N LEU A 56 -13.52 -10.77 -27.59
CA LEU A 56 -12.35 -11.29 -26.85
C LEU A 56 -11.48 -10.15 -26.29
N CYS A 57 -11.62 -8.93 -26.83
CA CYS A 57 -11.02 -7.71 -26.28
C CYS A 57 -11.99 -6.95 -25.35
N GLU A 58 -13.25 -7.36 -25.31
CA GLU A 58 -14.10 -7.20 -24.13
C GLU A 58 -13.58 -8.19 -23.08
N GLY A 59 -12.50 -7.84 -22.40
CA GLY A 59 -12.06 -8.58 -21.23
C GLY A 59 -13.25 -8.77 -20.29
N ASP A 60 -13.39 -9.97 -19.73
CA ASP A 60 -14.42 -10.32 -18.73
C ASP A 60 -14.84 -9.10 -17.90
N GLY A 61 -16.03 -8.54 -18.16
CA GLY A 61 -16.76 -7.60 -17.30
C GLY A 61 -15.94 -6.63 -16.45
N GLY A 62 -14.97 -5.90 -17.04
CA GLY A 62 -14.22 -4.87 -16.33
C GLY A 62 -15.08 -3.66 -16.00
N CYS A 63 -14.90 -3.10 -14.81
CA CYS A 63 -15.61 -1.92 -14.35
C CYS A 63 -15.23 -0.69 -15.19
N THR A 64 -16.23 0.05 -15.67
CA THR A 64 -16.03 1.28 -16.47
C THR A 64 -16.11 2.55 -15.60
N THR A 65 -16.18 2.39 -14.28
CA THR A 65 -16.27 3.50 -13.31
C THR A 65 -14.97 4.29 -13.29
N ALA A 66 -15.08 5.61 -13.22
CA ALA A 66 -13.91 6.46 -13.11
C ALA A 66 -13.28 6.29 -11.71
N PRO A 67 -11.94 6.31 -11.57
CA PRO A 67 -11.31 6.30 -10.26
C PRO A 67 -11.85 7.43 -9.38
N GLY A 68 -12.30 7.08 -8.18
CA GLY A 68 -12.87 8.01 -7.20
C GLY A 68 -14.37 8.25 -7.34
N ASP A 69 -15.03 7.79 -8.39
CA ASP A 69 -16.50 7.83 -8.55
C ASP A 69 -17.12 6.65 -7.79
N VAL A 70 -17.16 6.78 -6.46
CA VAL A 70 -17.52 5.70 -5.54
C VAL A 70 -19.04 5.50 -5.49
N ASN A 71 -19.83 6.51 -5.81
CA ASN A 71 -21.29 6.38 -5.87
C ASN A 71 -21.82 6.06 -7.28
N GLU A 72 -20.91 5.91 -8.27
CA GLU A 72 -21.17 5.53 -9.65
C GLU A 72 -22.16 6.49 -10.35
N ASP A 73 -22.06 7.79 -10.04
CA ASP A 73 -22.91 8.83 -10.64
C ASP A 73 -22.25 9.58 -11.80
N GLU A 74 -21.08 9.12 -12.23
CA GLU A 74 -20.23 9.70 -13.29
C GLU A 74 -19.63 11.06 -12.91
N THR A 75 -19.80 11.52 -11.66
CA THR A 75 -19.33 12.84 -11.22
C THR A 75 -18.50 12.79 -9.94
N LEU A 76 -17.20 13.02 -10.09
CA LEU A 76 -16.29 13.10 -8.95
C LEU A 76 -16.59 14.33 -8.05
N ASN A 77 -17.18 14.11 -6.88
CA ASN A 77 -17.62 15.16 -5.96
C ASN A 77 -17.65 14.74 -4.47
N ILE A 78 -18.18 15.59 -3.61
CA ILE A 78 -18.23 15.35 -2.15
C ILE A 78 -19.08 14.14 -1.76
N GLN A 79 -20.02 13.70 -2.61
CA GLN A 79 -20.84 12.52 -2.38
C GLN A 79 -20.01 11.23 -2.42
N ASP A 80 -19.01 11.15 -3.30
CA ASP A 80 -18.05 10.04 -3.32
C ASP A 80 -17.27 9.95 -2.04
N LEU A 81 -16.78 11.10 -1.56
CA LEU A 81 -16.05 11.20 -0.31
C LEU A 81 -16.91 10.72 0.86
N ILE A 82 -18.17 11.16 0.94
CA ILE A 82 -19.09 10.71 2.00
C ILE A 82 -19.31 9.20 1.92
N THR A 83 -19.45 8.65 0.72
CA THR A 83 -19.65 7.20 0.50
C THR A 83 -18.43 6.41 0.94
N MET A 84 -17.22 6.86 0.58
CA MET A 84 -15.97 6.26 1.00
C MET A 84 -15.76 6.35 2.52
N VAL A 85 -16.07 7.49 3.14
CA VAL A 85 -16.00 7.63 4.61
C VAL A 85 -16.92 6.64 5.31
N ASN A 86 -18.15 6.49 4.82
CA ASN A 86 -19.10 5.52 5.39
C ASN A 86 -18.64 4.07 5.18
N HIS A 87 -17.97 3.78 4.06
CA HIS A 87 -17.34 2.49 3.81
C HIS A 87 -16.22 2.18 4.81
N ILE A 88 -15.28 3.11 4.98
CA ILE A 88 -14.15 2.95 5.90
C ILE A 88 -14.65 2.80 7.35
N LEU A 89 -15.71 3.52 7.73
CA LEU A 89 -16.35 3.38 9.05
C LEU A 89 -17.19 2.10 9.19
N GLY A 90 -17.36 1.31 8.13
CA GLY A 90 -18.18 0.09 8.12
C GLY A 90 -19.69 0.36 8.22
N SER A 91 -20.12 1.61 8.07
CA SER A 91 -21.53 2.02 8.10
C SER A 91 -22.26 1.69 6.80
N SER A 92 -21.53 1.66 5.69
CA SER A 92 -22.00 1.18 4.39
C SER A 92 -20.97 0.24 3.79
N LEU A 93 -21.39 -0.60 2.83
CA LEU A 93 -20.48 -1.43 2.06
C LEU A 93 -20.48 -0.94 0.63
N VAL A 94 -19.27 -0.80 0.11
CA VAL A 94 -18.98 -0.54 -1.29
C VAL A 94 -18.49 -1.87 -1.86
N VAL A 95 -19.02 -2.28 -3.00
CA VAL A 95 -18.80 -3.59 -3.62
C VAL A 95 -18.61 -3.43 -5.12
N ASP A 96 -18.11 -4.48 -5.76
CA ASP A 96 -17.97 -4.56 -7.21
C ASP A 96 -17.21 -3.34 -7.76
N CYS A 97 -17.74 -2.67 -8.79
CA CYS A 97 -17.09 -1.57 -9.49
C CYS A 97 -16.86 -0.32 -8.65
N ALA A 98 -17.73 -0.08 -7.68
CA ALA A 98 -17.55 1.00 -6.73
C ALA A 98 -16.35 0.73 -5.79
N LEU A 99 -16.01 -0.53 -5.52
CA LEU A 99 -14.85 -0.88 -4.70
C LEU A 99 -13.54 -0.62 -5.45
N GLU A 100 -13.50 -0.98 -6.74
CA GLU A 100 -12.36 -0.67 -7.62
C GLU A 100 -12.19 0.83 -7.79
N ALA A 101 -13.28 1.59 -7.93
CA ALA A 101 -13.23 3.05 -7.99
C ALA A 101 -12.77 3.68 -6.66
N ALA A 102 -13.10 3.07 -5.53
CA ALA A 102 -12.71 3.56 -4.20
C ALA A 102 -11.26 3.23 -3.83
N ASP A 103 -10.65 2.19 -4.41
CA ASP A 103 -9.26 1.78 -4.19
C ASP A 103 -8.31 2.60 -5.08
N MET A 104 -8.05 3.83 -4.66
CA MET A 104 -7.33 4.84 -5.45
C MET A 104 -5.84 4.53 -5.61
N ASN A 105 -5.24 3.79 -4.67
CA ASN A 105 -3.85 3.36 -4.75
C ASN A 105 -3.67 1.92 -5.29
N VAL A 106 -4.78 1.23 -5.57
CA VAL A 106 -4.86 -0.12 -6.14
C VAL A 106 -4.14 -1.16 -5.25
N ASP A 107 -4.29 -1.03 -3.94
CA ASP A 107 -3.73 -1.96 -2.95
C ASP A 107 -4.71 -3.07 -2.51
N GLY A 108 -5.96 -3.00 -2.96
CA GLY A 108 -7.06 -3.91 -2.66
C GLY A 108 -7.81 -3.57 -1.38
N VAL A 109 -7.49 -2.46 -0.71
CA VAL A 109 -8.08 -2.08 0.58
C VAL A 109 -8.41 -0.60 0.60
N VAL A 110 -9.71 -0.28 0.59
CA VAL A 110 -10.17 1.11 0.77
C VAL A 110 -9.92 1.58 2.21
N ASN A 111 -9.02 2.54 2.37
CA ASN A 111 -8.61 3.10 3.65
C ASN A 111 -8.36 4.62 3.57
N ILE A 112 -7.78 5.20 4.63
CA ILE A 112 -7.51 6.64 4.71
C ILE A 112 -6.59 7.15 3.60
N GLN A 113 -5.69 6.32 3.07
CA GLN A 113 -4.84 6.66 1.93
C GLN A 113 -5.71 7.02 0.72
N ASP A 114 -6.65 6.14 0.37
CA ASP A 114 -7.56 6.34 -0.75
C ASP A 114 -8.46 7.55 -0.55
N LEU A 115 -8.88 7.79 0.69
CA LEU A 115 -9.68 8.97 1.04
C LEU A 115 -8.93 10.27 0.76
N ILE A 116 -7.65 10.35 1.12
CA ILE A 116 -6.84 11.55 0.83
C ILE A 116 -6.56 11.65 -0.67
N SER A 117 -6.31 10.53 -1.36
CA SER A 117 -6.17 10.52 -2.82
C SER A 117 -7.45 11.00 -3.53
N LEU A 118 -8.62 10.60 -3.04
CA LEU A 118 -9.92 11.09 -3.53
C LEU A 118 -10.10 12.59 -3.28
N VAL A 119 -9.76 13.07 -2.08
CA VAL A 119 -9.75 14.52 -1.77
C VAL A 119 -8.88 15.27 -2.79
N ASN A 120 -7.68 14.76 -3.08
CA ASN A 120 -6.77 15.36 -4.05
C ASN A 120 -7.33 15.36 -5.47
N ALA A 121 -8.01 14.28 -5.88
CA ALA A 121 -8.67 14.18 -7.17
C ALA A 121 -9.80 15.22 -7.31
N ILE A 122 -10.64 15.38 -6.27
CA ILE A 122 -11.71 16.40 -6.23
C ILE A 122 -11.13 17.82 -6.27
N LEU A 123 -10.04 18.07 -5.54
CA LEU A 123 -9.41 19.39 -5.46
C LEU A 123 -8.48 19.70 -6.66
N GLY A 124 -8.23 18.75 -7.56
CA GLY A 124 -7.29 18.89 -8.67
C GLY A 124 -5.85 19.19 -8.23
N SER A 125 -5.48 18.79 -7.01
CA SER A 125 -4.27 19.23 -6.32
C SER A 125 -3.33 18.05 -6.03
N ALA A 126 -2.84 17.37 -7.08
CA ALA A 126 -1.77 16.39 -6.94
C ALA A 126 -0.45 17.11 -6.60
N ARG A 127 0.11 16.87 -5.41
CA ARG A 127 1.42 17.39 -5.00
C ARG A 127 2.51 16.34 -5.26
N SER A 128 3.76 16.80 -5.37
CA SER A 128 4.93 15.97 -5.65
C SER A 128 5.26 15.07 -4.46
N ALA A 129 5.47 13.78 -4.73
CA ALA A 129 5.77 12.74 -3.77
C ALA A 129 7.11 12.97 -3.05
N ASP A 130 7.08 12.87 -1.71
CA ASP A 130 8.24 12.47 -0.92
C ASP A 130 7.93 11.11 -0.30
N ILE A 131 8.57 10.06 -0.83
CA ILE A 131 8.08 8.68 -0.79
C ILE A 131 8.46 7.92 0.49
N ASN A 132 8.99 8.61 1.51
CA ASN A 132 9.62 7.98 2.67
C ASN A 132 9.26 8.64 4.01
N GLY A 133 8.00 9.06 4.17
CA GLY A 133 7.55 9.65 5.43
C GLY A 133 7.55 8.67 6.59
N GLN A 134 8.14 9.09 7.72
CA GLN A 134 8.10 8.34 8.98
C GLN A 134 7.37 9.14 10.06
N ALA A 135 6.58 8.45 10.86
CA ALA A 135 6.01 9.00 12.08
C ALA A 135 6.28 8.08 13.27
N LYS A 136 6.40 8.71 14.43
CA LYS A 136 6.51 8.03 15.72
C LYS A 136 5.13 8.02 16.38
N ILE A 137 4.72 6.84 16.84
CA ILE A 137 3.54 6.68 17.67
C ILE A 137 3.95 6.30 19.10
N GLU A 138 3.42 7.04 20.06
CA GLU A 138 3.54 6.75 21.48
C GLU A 138 2.16 6.54 22.11
N TYR A 139 2.03 5.47 22.89
CA TYR A 139 0.84 5.17 23.66
C TYR A 139 1.10 5.55 25.12
N VAL A 140 0.28 6.45 25.66
CA VAL A 140 0.43 6.99 27.02
C VAL A 140 -0.87 6.79 27.78
N THR A 141 -0.83 6.01 28.84
CA THR A 141 -1.99 5.86 29.75
C THR A 141 -1.99 6.99 30.77
N SER A 142 -3.14 7.66 30.91
CA SER A 142 -3.34 8.73 31.90
C SER A 142 -4.63 8.50 32.67
N GLY A 143 -4.51 7.95 33.88
CA GLY A 143 -5.67 7.52 34.67
C GLY A 143 -6.40 6.35 34.00
N GLN A 144 -7.65 6.56 33.61
CA GLN A 144 -8.45 5.58 32.85
C GLN A 144 -8.41 5.82 31.34
N ASP A 145 -7.80 6.92 30.88
CA ASP A 145 -7.77 7.29 29.48
C ASP A 145 -6.48 6.79 28.81
N LEU A 146 -6.55 6.53 27.50
CA LEU A 146 -5.40 6.27 26.65
C LEU A 146 -5.19 7.46 25.71
N ILE A 147 -3.95 7.92 25.60
CA ILE A 147 -3.54 8.98 24.70
C ILE A 147 -2.61 8.36 23.66
N ILE A 148 -2.97 8.50 22.39
CA ILE A 148 -2.10 8.14 21.26
C ILE A 148 -1.47 9.43 20.77
N ARG A 149 -0.15 9.53 20.84
CA ARG A 149 0.62 10.66 20.30
C ARG A 149 1.21 10.26 18.97
N VAL A 150 0.94 11.07 17.96
CA VAL A 150 1.52 10.94 16.63
C VAL A 150 2.48 12.10 16.42
N ASN A 151 3.70 11.82 15.98
CA ASN A 151 4.69 12.84 15.65
C ASN A 151 5.44 12.44 14.37
N SER A 152 5.24 13.18 13.28
CA SER A 152 5.95 13.02 12.01
C SER A 152 7.09 14.02 11.83
N ASN A 153 7.37 14.85 12.84
CA ASN A 153 8.50 15.77 12.90
C ASN A 153 9.73 15.11 13.56
N TYR A 154 10.03 13.87 13.16
CA TYR A 154 11.07 13.05 13.81
C TYR A 154 12.49 13.38 13.31
N ASP A 155 12.64 13.72 12.03
CA ASP A 155 13.89 14.24 11.47
C ASP A 155 13.72 15.71 11.08
N LEU A 156 14.56 16.58 11.65
CA LEU A 156 14.46 18.05 11.55
C LEU A 156 14.58 18.57 10.10
N GLU A 157 15.05 17.72 9.17
CA GLU A 157 15.18 18.05 7.75
C GLU A 157 14.05 17.49 6.87
N HIS A 158 13.25 16.50 7.33
CA HIS A 158 12.29 15.74 6.51
C HIS A 158 10.94 15.47 7.18
N GLY A 159 10.45 16.38 8.03
CA GLY A 159 9.14 16.23 8.67
C GLY A 159 8.01 16.10 7.63
N VAL A 160 7.15 15.10 7.80
CA VAL A 160 6.07 14.80 6.83
C VAL A 160 4.74 15.39 7.27
N ASP A 161 4.06 16.03 6.32
CA ASP A 161 2.74 16.60 6.51
C ASP A 161 1.68 15.50 6.57
N ILE A 162 1.00 15.36 7.71
CA ILE A 162 -0.08 14.40 7.91
C ILE A 162 -1.37 15.02 7.39
N ALA A 163 -2.17 14.29 6.60
CA ALA A 163 -3.48 14.74 6.12
C ALA A 163 -4.64 13.87 6.61
N GLY A 164 -4.36 12.62 6.98
CA GLY A 164 -5.38 11.68 7.44
C GLY A 164 -4.85 10.68 8.47
N ILE A 165 -5.70 10.33 9.43
CA ILE A 165 -5.48 9.28 10.43
C ILE A 165 -6.72 8.39 10.50
N GLN A 166 -6.50 7.09 10.44
CA GLN A 166 -7.50 6.06 10.69
C GLN A 166 -7.08 5.22 11.88
N LEU A 167 -8.02 5.00 12.79
CA LEU A 167 -7.90 4.07 13.91
C LEU A 167 -8.96 2.97 13.80
N SER A 168 -8.56 1.74 14.04
CA SER A 168 -9.47 0.61 14.26
C SER A 168 -9.10 -0.06 15.57
N ILE A 169 -10.03 -0.09 16.52
CA ILE A 169 -9.81 -0.59 17.87
C ILE A 169 -10.81 -1.70 18.15
N ILE A 170 -10.29 -2.91 18.39
CA ILE A 170 -11.10 -4.06 18.79
C ILE A 170 -11.44 -3.91 20.27
N ASN A 171 -12.72 -3.78 20.58
CA ASN A 171 -13.22 -3.65 21.94
C ASN A 171 -14.70 -4.01 22.02
N ASP A 172 -15.16 -4.57 23.14
CA ASP A 172 -16.56 -4.98 23.30
C ASP A 172 -17.52 -3.80 23.50
N MET A 173 -17.01 -2.60 23.74
CA MET A 173 -17.79 -1.40 24.05
C MET A 173 -17.45 -0.24 23.11
N PRO A 174 -18.41 0.65 22.83
CA PRO A 174 -18.13 1.89 22.11
C PRO A 174 -17.18 2.78 22.93
N LEU A 175 -16.20 3.38 22.26
CA LEU A 175 -15.21 4.27 22.83
C LEU A 175 -15.50 5.71 22.40
N GLU A 176 -15.30 6.66 23.32
CA GLU A 176 -15.27 8.08 22.98
C GLU A 176 -13.83 8.47 22.62
N ILE A 177 -13.64 8.90 21.38
CA ILE A 177 -12.34 9.24 20.79
C ILE A 177 -12.37 10.70 20.36
N GLN A 178 -11.34 11.48 20.72
CA GLN A 178 -11.28 12.92 20.46
C GLN A 178 -9.88 13.33 19.96
N LEU A 179 -9.83 14.15 18.90
CA LEU A 179 -8.61 14.81 18.44
C LEU A 179 -8.28 16.05 19.28
N LYS A 180 -6.99 16.32 19.48
CA LYS A 180 -6.49 17.56 20.10
C LYS A 180 -5.90 18.50 19.07
N ASP A 181 -6.15 19.80 19.27
CA ASP A 181 -5.47 20.94 18.63
C ASP A 181 -5.41 20.91 17.10
N ASN A 182 -6.47 20.44 16.43
CA ASN A 182 -6.59 20.32 14.98
C ASN A 182 -8.03 20.62 14.51
N SER A 183 -8.56 21.80 14.82
CA SER A 183 -9.99 22.11 14.65
C SER A 183 -10.48 22.17 13.20
N HIS A 184 -9.58 22.28 12.23
CA HIS A 184 -9.88 22.23 10.79
C HIS A 184 -10.00 20.80 10.26
N VAL A 185 -9.59 19.81 11.03
CA VAL A 185 -9.67 18.39 10.68
C VAL A 185 -11.07 17.84 11.00
N ASN A 186 -11.59 17.03 10.10
CA ASN A 186 -12.90 16.41 10.22
C ASN A 186 -12.78 15.12 11.00
N GLU A 187 -13.64 14.94 12.01
CA GLU A 187 -13.69 13.72 12.82
C GLU A 187 -14.98 12.94 12.53
N LYS A 188 -14.84 11.62 12.40
CA LYS A 188 -15.95 10.67 12.34
C LYS A 188 -15.60 9.40 13.10
N SER A 189 -16.60 8.79 13.72
CA SER A 189 -16.44 7.51 14.40
C SER A 189 -17.65 6.62 14.25
N SER A 190 -17.44 5.31 14.40
CA SER A 190 -18.48 4.30 14.41
C SER A 190 -18.08 3.16 15.35
N PHE A 191 -19.09 2.43 15.84
CA PHE A 191 -18.89 1.19 16.58
C PHE A 191 -19.79 0.12 15.97
N ILE A 192 -19.18 -0.82 15.24
CA ILE A 192 -19.90 -1.86 14.50
C ILE A 192 -19.13 -3.18 14.64
N GLY A 193 -19.82 -4.21 15.13
CA GLY A 193 -19.26 -5.56 15.23
C GLY A 193 -18.09 -5.71 16.20
N GLY A 194 -18.09 -4.96 17.31
CA GLY A 194 -16.99 -5.01 18.30
C GLY A 194 -15.73 -4.25 17.86
N ILE A 195 -15.83 -3.42 16.82
CA ILE A 195 -14.72 -2.61 16.32
C ILE A 195 -15.13 -1.14 16.38
N ASN A 196 -14.36 -0.34 17.11
CA ASN A 196 -14.43 1.11 17.08
C ASN A 196 -13.57 1.60 15.93
N ARG A 197 -14.18 2.26 14.95
CA ARG A 197 -13.46 2.91 13.85
C ARG A 197 -13.52 4.41 14.04
N TYR A 198 -12.39 5.06 13.83
CA TYR A 198 -12.27 6.50 13.94
C TYR A 198 -11.45 7.03 12.77
N LEU A 199 -11.92 8.12 12.19
CA LEU A 199 -11.29 8.84 11.09
C LEU A 199 -11.12 10.30 11.48
N ALA A 200 -9.91 10.79 11.28
CA ALA A 200 -9.57 12.21 11.31
C ALA A 200 -8.93 12.58 9.98
N TYR A 201 -9.53 13.47 9.19
CA TYR A 201 -9.05 13.81 7.85
C TYR A 201 -9.38 15.24 7.44
N SER A 202 -8.57 15.82 6.55
CA SER A 202 -8.80 17.16 6.02
C SER A 202 -9.54 17.13 4.69
N MET A 203 -10.73 17.73 4.62
CA MET A 203 -11.49 17.89 3.36
C MET A 203 -10.84 18.85 2.36
N PHE A 204 -9.90 19.68 2.84
CA PHE A 204 -9.19 20.67 2.03
C PHE A 204 -7.73 20.29 1.80
N ASN A 205 -7.36 19.06 2.17
CA ASN A 205 -5.97 18.57 2.19
C ASN A 205 -4.99 19.53 2.91
N GLU A 206 -5.49 20.18 3.96
CA GLU A 206 -4.67 20.97 4.88
C GLU A 206 -4.02 20.03 5.90
N PRO A 207 -2.71 20.16 6.15
CA PRO A 207 -2.01 19.26 7.05
C PRO A 207 -2.41 19.49 8.52
N PHE A 208 -2.20 18.47 9.34
CA PHE A 208 -2.34 18.58 10.79
C PHE A 208 -1.33 19.58 11.36
N ASP A 209 -1.75 20.34 12.36
CA ASP A 209 -0.97 21.42 12.94
C ASP A 209 0.34 20.91 13.55
N GLY A 210 1.45 21.51 13.14
CA GLY A 210 2.77 21.20 13.69
C GLY A 210 3.28 19.78 13.43
N ARG A 211 2.68 19.04 12.49
CA ARG A 211 3.08 17.64 12.16
C ARG A 211 3.03 16.70 13.37
N SER A 212 2.14 17.02 14.31
CA SER A 212 1.94 16.23 15.51
C SER A 212 0.50 16.33 15.98
N THR A 213 0.00 15.28 16.60
CA THR A 213 -1.35 15.30 17.18
C THR A 213 -1.47 14.33 18.34
N GLU A 214 -2.43 14.60 19.21
CA GLU A 214 -2.82 13.69 20.28
C GLU A 214 -4.27 13.25 20.06
N ILE A 215 -4.50 11.95 20.14
CA ILE A 215 -5.83 11.34 20.10
C ILE A 215 -6.11 10.79 21.49
N LEU A 216 -7.17 11.31 22.10
CA LEU A 216 -7.62 10.92 23.43
C LEU A 216 -8.74 9.89 23.32
N ILE A 217 -8.52 8.72 23.89
CA ILE A 217 -9.50 7.64 24.01
C ILE A 217 -9.96 7.57 25.47
N LYS A 218 -11.19 7.99 25.72
CA LYS A 218 -11.79 7.96 27.06
C LYS A 218 -12.01 6.54 27.53
N SER A 219 -11.68 6.27 28.79
CA SER A 219 -11.76 4.93 29.39
C SER A 219 -10.95 3.85 28.64
N GLY A 220 -9.99 4.26 27.80
CA GLY A 220 -9.17 3.37 26.97
C GLY A 220 -7.90 2.84 27.64
N GLY A 221 -7.64 3.16 28.90
CA GLY A 221 -6.36 2.87 29.57
C GLY A 221 -6.00 1.38 29.71
N ASN A 222 -6.97 0.47 29.54
CA ASN A 222 -6.75 -0.98 29.58
C ASN A 222 -6.67 -1.61 28.18
N LEU A 223 -6.75 -0.84 27.09
CA LEU A 223 -6.67 -1.36 25.74
C LEU A 223 -5.27 -1.92 25.47
N SER A 224 -5.22 -3.11 24.85
CA SER A 224 -3.96 -3.67 24.37
C SER A 224 -3.54 -2.96 23.09
N MET A 225 -2.24 -2.71 22.93
CA MET A 225 -1.72 -2.12 21.68
C MET A 225 -1.93 -3.05 20.47
N ASN A 226 -1.99 -4.37 20.71
CA ASN A 226 -2.28 -5.34 19.67
C ASN A 226 -3.72 -5.24 19.13
N ASP A 227 -4.62 -4.61 19.90
CA ASP A 227 -6.02 -4.41 19.52
C ASP A 227 -6.24 -3.06 18.84
N ILE A 228 -5.18 -2.26 18.66
CA ILE A 228 -5.23 -0.93 18.05
C ILE A 228 -4.44 -0.96 16.74
N GLN A 229 -5.14 -0.78 15.64
CA GLN A 229 -4.55 -0.54 14.33
C GLN A 229 -4.58 0.96 14.03
N VAL A 230 -3.45 1.49 13.58
CA VAL A 230 -3.30 2.88 13.14
C VAL A 230 -2.79 2.91 11.71
N ILE A 231 -3.45 3.70 10.86
CA ILE A 231 -3.00 4.00 9.50
C ILE A 231 -2.95 5.53 9.38
N ILE A 232 -1.87 6.06 8.82
CA ILE A 232 -1.67 7.50 8.64
C ILE A 232 -1.33 7.75 7.18
N ALA A 233 -2.01 8.73 6.58
CA ALA A 233 -1.77 9.19 5.23
C ALA A 233 -1.14 10.60 5.25
N ASP A 234 -0.16 10.80 4.39
CA ASP A 234 0.39 12.12 4.11
C ASP A 234 -0.56 12.93 3.20
N ILE A 235 -0.15 14.14 2.82
CA ILE A 235 -0.92 15.02 1.92
C ILE A 235 -1.09 14.48 0.48
N ASN A 236 -0.35 13.45 0.08
CA ASN A 236 -0.47 12.82 -1.24
C ASN A 236 -1.40 11.60 -1.19
N GLY A 237 -1.71 11.10 0.00
CA GLY A 237 -2.41 9.84 0.21
C GLY A 237 -1.45 8.66 0.35
N ASP A 238 -0.16 8.89 0.52
CA ASP A 238 0.83 7.84 0.74
C ASP A 238 0.86 7.43 2.23
N ALA A 239 1.04 6.14 2.50
CA ALA A 239 1.24 5.64 3.86
C ALA A 239 2.49 6.24 4.51
N ILE A 240 2.32 6.73 5.73
CA ILE A 240 3.43 7.09 6.61
C ILE A 240 3.83 5.87 7.44
N TYR A 241 5.12 5.51 7.39
CA TYR A 241 5.64 4.38 8.15
C TYR A 241 5.71 4.69 9.65
N LEU A 242 5.15 3.80 10.47
CA LEU A 242 4.98 4.02 11.91
C LEU A 242 6.02 3.29 12.74
N SER A 243 6.85 4.05 13.45
CA SER A 243 7.68 3.52 14.53
C SER A 243 6.90 3.55 15.85
N HIS A 244 6.73 2.40 16.48
CA HIS A 244 6.02 2.28 17.75
C HIS A 244 7.04 2.35 18.89
N SER A 245 6.87 3.28 19.83
CA SER A 245 7.64 3.25 21.07
C SER A 245 6.71 3.26 22.28
N GLN A 246 6.81 2.22 23.12
CA GLN A 246 6.18 2.24 24.44
C GLN A 246 7.04 3.06 25.39
N SER A 247 6.46 4.09 26.01
CA SER A 247 7.10 4.75 27.14
C SER A 247 7.00 3.83 28.36
N GLY A 248 8.10 3.13 28.68
CA GLY A 248 8.16 2.23 29.84
C GLY A 248 9.42 1.36 29.95
N GLN A 249 10.08 1.04 28.85
CA GLN A 249 11.44 0.48 28.85
C GLN A 249 12.21 1.11 27.70
N ASN A 250 13.03 2.10 28.05
CA ASN A 250 13.99 2.65 27.13
C ASN A 250 15.23 1.77 27.18
N PRO A 251 15.62 1.12 26.07
CA PRO A 251 17.04 0.94 25.83
C PRO A 251 17.42 1.65 24.52
N GLN A 252 17.09 2.92 24.38
CA GLN A 252 17.82 3.83 23.49
C GLN A 252 19.11 4.28 24.20
N THR A 253 20.03 3.33 24.39
CA THR A 253 21.42 3.63 24.76
C THR A 253 22.34 2.85 23.84
N GLY A 254 22.31 3.17 22.55
CA GLY A 254 23.17 2.54 21.55
C GLY A 254 22.96 3.13 20.15
N PRO A 255 23.90 2.94 19.21
CA PRO A 255 23.80 3.45 17.85
C PRO A 255 22.81 2.65 16.96
N TYR A 256 22.10 1.67 17.52
CA TYR A 256 21.21 0.77 16.80
C TYR A 256 19.76 0.95 17.28
N SER A 257 18.83 1.02 16.33
CA SER A 257 17.38 1.09 16.53
C SER A 257 16.73 -0.28 16.25
N PHE A 258 15.50 -0.49 16.72
CA PHE A 258 14.68 -1.63 16.30
C PHE A 258 14.07 -1.32 14.94
N GLU A 259 14.55 -1.99 13.89
CA GLU A 259 14.15 -1.71 12.51
C GLU A 259 14.26 -2.97 11.65
N LEU A 260 13.29 -3.19 10.76
CA LEU A 260 13.38 -4.13 9.64
C LEU A 260 13.70 -3.32 8.38
N LYS A 261 14.89 -3.52 7.83
CA LYS A 261 15.41 -2.80 6.68
C LYS A 261 14.84 -3.37 5.39
N GLY A 262 14.77 -2.49 4.37
CA GLY A 262 14.62 -2.80 2.94
C GLY A 262 15.00 -4.22 2.53
N LEU A 263 14.02 -4.98 2.07
CA LEU A 263 14.27 -6.24 1.37
C LEU A 263 15.04 -5.96 0.08
N TYR A 264 16.18 -6.62 -0.12
CA TYR A 264 16.95 -6.46 -1.35
C TYR A 264 17.38 -7.81 -1.94
N PRO A 265 17.01 -8.10 -3.20
CA PRO A 265 16.10 -7.32 -4.06
C PRO A 265 14.63 -7.37 -3.59
N ASN A 266 13.81 -6.40 -3.98
CA ASN A 266 12.34 -6.43 -3.87
C ASN A 266 11.76 -5.52 -4.97
N PRO A 267 11.11 -6.07 -6.02
CA PRO A 267 10.67 -7.46 -6.19
C PRO A 267 11.84 -8.46 -6.31
N PHE A 268 11.60 -9.74 -5.99
CA PHE A 268 12.66 -10.77 -5.92
C PHE A 268 12.29 -12.08 -6.63
N ASN A 269 13.31 -12.84 -7.06
CA ASN A 269 13.16 -14.16 -7.70
C ASN A 269 14.34 -15.11 -7.39
N PRO A 270 14.13 -16.27 -6.73
CA PRO A 270 13.14 -16.52 -5.68
C PRO A 270 13.70 -16.17 -4.29
N SER A 271 14.85 -15.48 -4.21
CA SER A 271 15.51 -15.16 -2.95
C SER A 271 15.68 -13.65 -2.73
N THR A 272 15.49 -13.21 -1.48
CA THR A 272 15.74 -11.83 -1.04
C THR A 272 16.52 -11.82 0.27
N GLN A 273 17.29 -10.75 0.50
CA GLN A 273 17.94 -10.50 1.78
C GLN A 273 17.02 -9.69 2.69
N VAL A 274 16.83 -10.21 3.89
CA VAL A 274 16.07 -9.60 4.98
C VAL A 274 17.04 -9.14 6.04
N SER A 275 17.19 -7.82 6.19
CA SER A 275 18.11 -7.24 7.17
C SER A 275 17.35 -6.51 8.26
N PHE A 276 17.79 -6.60 9.51
CA PHE A 276 17.17 -5.89 10.62
C PHE A 276 18.22 -5.41 11.62
N SER A 277 17.87 -4.44 12.45
CA SER A 277 18.69 -4.02 13.58
C SER A 277 17.95 -4.16 14.90
N LEU A 278 18.71 -4.48 15.94
CA LEU A 278 18.23 -4.58 17.32
C LEU A 278 18.98 -3.59 18.21
N PRO A 279 18.27 -2.83 19.07
CA PRO A 279 18.88 -1.92 20.04
C PRO A 279 19.42 -2.67 21.27
N VAL A 280 18.91 -3.88 21.53
CA VAL A 280 19.30 -4.74 22.65
C VAL A 280 19.30 -6.20 22.23
N GLU A 281 20.00 -7.03 23.00
CA GLU A 281 19.88 -8.48 22.86
C GLU A 281 18.44 -8.93 23.15
N SER A 282 17.87 -9.75 22.26
CA SER A 282 16.48 -10.21 22.37
C SER A 282 16.27 -11.53 21.65
N HIS A 283 15.23 -12.27 22.05
CA HIS A 283 14.75 -13.41 21.27
C HIS A 283 13.93 -12.90 20.08
N VAL A 284 14.33 -13.27 18.88
CA VAL A 284 13.77 -12.79 17.61
C VAL A 284 13.02 -13.89 16.89
N GLU A 285 11.82 -13.58 16.41
CA GLU A 285 11.10 -14.35 15.39
C GLU A 285 11.05 -13.53 14.10
N LEU A 286 11.60 -14.06 13.01
CA LEU A 286 11.55 -13.51 11.67
C LEU A 286 10.83 -14.49 10.75
N ALA A 287 9.62 -14.14 10.33
CA ALA A 287 8.75 -15.05 9.58
C ALA A 287 8.06 -14.34 8.40
N ALA A 288 7.70 -15.12 7.38
CA ALA A 288 6.95 -14.66 6.22
C ALA A 288 5.48 -15.10 6.31
N TYR A 289 4.56 -14.22 5.90
CA TYR A 289 3.12 -14.42 5.95
C TYR A 289 2.47 -14.17 4.58
N ASP A 290 1.41 -14.91 4.26
CA ASP A 290 0.55 -14.62 3.10
C ASP A 290 -0.45 -13.49 3.40
N LEU A 291 -1.19 -13.03 2.38
CA LEU A 291 -2.21 -11.98 2.50
C LEU A 291 -3.36 -12.32 3.47
N ARG A 292 -3.53 -13.60 3.83
CA ARG A 292 -4.56 -14.05 4.78
C ARG A 292 -4.01 -14.15 6.20
N GLY A 293 -2.75 -13.75 6.43
CA GLY A 293 -2.08 -13.81 7.72
C GLY A 293 -1.58 -15.20 8.09
N HIS A 294 -1.54 -16.16 7.16
CA HIS A 294 -0.94 -17.47 7.44
C HIS A 294 0.57 -17.39 7.36
N LYS A 295 1.25 -17.93 8.37
CA LYS A 295 2.71 -18.08 8.37
C LYS A 295 3.11 -19.09 7.29
N VAL A 296 3.80 -18.63 6.24
CA VAL A 296 4.23 -19.46 5.11
C VAL A 296 5.69 -19.91 5.23
N ALA A 297 6.51 -19.20 6.00
CA ALA A 297 7.88 -19.59 6.29
C ALA A 297 8.39 -19.01 7.61
N MET A 298 9.26 -19.75 8.30
CA MET A 298 10.12 -19.23 9.37
C MET A 298 11.50 -18.98 8.78
N ILE A 299 11.94 -17.72 8.73
CA ILE A 299 13.24 -17.34 8.17
C ILE A 299 14.33 -17.48 9.23
N PHE A 300 14.02 -17.04 10.46
CA PHE A 300 14.91 -17.19 11.61
C PHE A 300 14.09 -17.17 12.92
N GLU A 301 14.50 -17.97 13.89
CA GLU A 301 13.99 -17.94 15.26
C GLU A 301 15.15 -18.18 16.24
N GLY A 302 15.37 -17.28 17.19
CA GLY A 302 16.45 -17.44 18.16
C GLY A 302 16.91 -16.15 18.84
N ALA A 303 17.82 -16.29 19.80
CA ALA A 303 18.43 -15.15 20.48
C ALA A 303 19.40 -14.42 19.53
N GLN A 304 19.31 -13.09 19.51
CA GLN A 304 20.16 -12.20 18.73
C GLN A 304 20.72 -11.09 19.59
N THR A 305 22.00 -10.76 19.37
CA THR A 305 22.66 -9.67 20.08
C THR A 305 22.26 -8.31 19.52
N VAL A 306 22.56 -7.24 20.25
CA VAL A 306 22.50 -5.87 19.71
C VAL A 306 23.30 -5.75 18.41
N GLY A 307 22.78 -4.99 17.43
CA GLY A 307 23.45 -4.77 16.15
C GLY A 307 22.56 -5.04 14.92
N THR A 308 23.17 -5.07 13.74
CA THR A 308 22.49 -5.40 12.48
C THR A 308 22.68 -6.87 12.15
N HIS A 309 21.61 -7.52 11.71
CA HIS A 309 21.55 -8.92 11.31
C HIS A 309 20.97 -9.04 9.91
N SER A 310 21.32 -10.10 9.19
CA SER A 310 20.88 -10.31 7.82
C SER A 310 20.69 -11.79 7.51
N TYR A 311 19.54 -12.11 6.91
CA TYR A 311 19.13 -13.47 6.56
C TYR A 311 18.65 -13.52 5.12
N THR A 312 18.93 -14.61 4.43
CA THR A 312 18.38 -14.85 3.09
C THR A 312 17.10 -15.65 3.21
N TRP A 313 16.01 -15.11 2.69
CA TRP A 313 14.77 -15.85 2.51
C TRP A 313 14.71 -16.41 1.09
N ASN A 314 14.57 -17.72 0.95
CA ASN A 314 14.35 -18.41 -0.33
C ASN A 314 12.89 -18.89 -0.39
N ALA A 315 12.11 -18.28 -1.29
CA ALA A 315 10.69 -18.53 -1.47
C ALA A 315 10.39 -19.40 -2.70
N SER A 316 11.34 -20.24 -3.14
CA SER A 316 11.19 -21.07 -4.34
C SER A 316 9.97 -22.00 -4.34
N SER A 317 9.52 -22.43 -3.15
CA SER A 317 8.32 -23.28 -2.97
C SER A 317 6.99 -22.51 -2.93
N LEU A 318 7.01 -21.18 -2.98
CA LEU A 318 5.82 -20.34 -2.87
C LEU A 318 5.40 -19.78 -4.25
N PRO A 319 4.10 -19.53 -4.51
CA PRO A 319 3.64 -18.90 -5.74
C PRO A 319 4.06 -17.42 -5.82
N SER A 320 4.18 -16.87 -7.02
CA SER A 320 4.34 -15.42 -7.21
C SER A 320 3.20 -14.66 -6.51
N GLY A 321 3.51 -13.52 -5.90
CA GLY A 321 2.53 -12.76 -5.15
C GLY A 321 3.13 -11.89 -4.05
N VAL A 322 2.24 -11.27 -3.28
CA VAL A 322 2.57 -10.40 -2.15
C VAL A 322 2.66 -11.23 -0.87
N TYR A 323 3.72 -10.98 -0.11
CA TYR A 323 3.97 -11.56 1.22
C TYR A 323 4.35 -10.45 2.19
N TYR A 324 4.21 -10.72 3.49
CA TYR A 324 4.69 -9.84 4.55
C TYR A 324 5.76 -10.53 5.37
N ILE A 325 6.94 -9.92 5.46
CA ILE A 325 7.97 -10.30 6.41
C ILE A 325 7.68 -9.62 7.73
N ARG A 326 7.59 -10.37 8.82
CA ARG A 326 7.38 -9.85 10.17
C ARG A 326 8.59 -10.17 11.03
N LEU A 327 9.13 -9.14 11.68
CA LEU A 327 10.16 -9.22 12.71
C LEU A 327 9.51 -8.97 14.07
N GLN A 328 9.73 -9.86 15.02
CA GLN A 328 9.29 -9.72 16.40
C GLN A 328 10.48 -9.91 17.34
N ALA A 329 10.67 -8.98 18.27
CA ALA A 329 11.67 -9.08 19.33
C ALA A 329 11.04 -8.65 20.68
N GLY A 330 10.68 -9.63 21.51
CA GLY A 330 9.86 -9.36 22.69
C GLY A 330 8.49 -8.76 22.30
N ASP A 331 8.21 -7.57 22.82
CA ASP A 331 6.98 -6.81 22.53
C ASP A 331 7.10 -5.91 21.28
N MET A 332 8.30 -5.78 20.71
CA MET A 332 8.53 -4.97 19.50
C MET A 332 8.21 -5.79 18.25
N VAL A 333 7.34 -5.27 17.39
CA VAL A 333 6.93 -5.90 16.13
C VAL A 333 7.04 -4.89 14.99
N THR A 334 7.58 -5.32 13.86
CA THR A 334 7.57 -4.56 12.60
C THR A 334 7.41 -5.51 11.42
N SER A 335 6.94 -5.00 10.29
CA SER A 335 6.72 -5.80 9.09
C SER A 335 7.01 -5.06 7.80
N GLN A 336 7.35 -5.80 6.75
CA GLN A 336 7.67 -5.27 5.43
C GLN A 336 7.06 -6.11 4.32
N LYS A 337 6.48 -5.43 3.32
CA LYS A 337 5.93 -6.06 2.11
C LYS A 337 7.04 -6.62 1.23
N ALA A 338 6.86 -7.84 0.74
CA ALA A 338 7.74 -8.55 -0.16
C ALA A 338 6.98 -8.96 -1.42
N LEU A 339 7.49 -8.63 -2.61
CA LEU A 339 6.90 -9.02 -3.88
C LEU A 339 7.74 -10.12 -4.55
N LEU A 340 7.22 -11.35 -4.56
CA LEU A 340 7.82 -12.48 -5.26
C LEU A 340 7.33 -12.52 -6.71
N ILE A 341 8.26 -12.49 -7.66
CA ILE A 341 7.99 -12.64 -9.09
C ILE A 341 8.80 -13.84 -9.59
N LYS A 342 8.17 -14.76 -10.31
CA LYS A 342 8.83 -15.93 -10.92
C LYS A 342 8.97 -15.77 -12.41
#